data_AF-A0A7M2WTM3-F1
#
_entry.id   AF-A0A7M2WTM3-F1
#
_cell.length_a   1.000
_cell.length_b   1.000
_cell.length_c   1.000
_cell.angle_alpha   90.00
_cell.angle_beta   90.00
_cell.angle_gamma   90.00
#
_symmetry.space_group_name_H-M   'P 1'
#
loop_
_entity.id
_entity.type
_entity.pdbx_description
1 polymer ?
#
loop_
_entity_poly.entity_id
_entity_poly.type
_entity_poly.pdbx_seq_one_letter_code
_entity_poly.pdbx_strand_id
1 'polypeptide(L)'
;MRLVSAHRISALVLIALSIVTFATPARADDAADVKAAIATQFDLLKAGDVDKLKAHFTERQKEKITKEAVEKGKGNAAKMTIDDLVASVDVAGEGAKKTAKIKMKNGRTLTTLILTDGKWLADTIWFK
;
A
#
# COMPACT_ATOMS: atom_id res chain seq x y z
N MET A 1 -45.35 54.23 15.11
CA MET A 1 -44.26 53.32 15.52
C MET A 1 -44.81 51.91 15.64
N ARG A 2 -44.48 51.01 14.69
CA ARG A 2 -44.68 49.56 14.75
C ARG A 2 -43.29 48.92 14.64
N LEU A 3 -42.94 48.01 15.56
CA LEU A 3 -41.88 46.98 15.42
C LEU A 3 -42.07 46.01 16.61
N VAL A 4 -42.76 44.88 16.44
CA VAL A 4 -42.30 43.54 16.01
C VAL A 4 -41.37 42.83 17.03
N SER A 5 -42.01 41.89 17.75
CA SER A 5 -41.63 40.49 18.02
C SER A 5 -40.14 40.08 18.08
N ALA A 6 -39.75 39.40 19.16
CA ALA A 6 -38.66 38.44 19.16
C ALA A 6 -39.03 37.22 20.02
N HIS A 7 -39.38 36.13 19.35
CA HIS A 7 -39.58 34.80 19.93
C HIS A 7 -38.23 34.19 20.35
N ARG A 8 -38.23 33.56 21.52
CA ARG A 8 -37.18 32.70 22.05
C ARG A 8 -37.14 31.38 21.28
N ILE A 9 -35.99 30.94 20.77
CA ILE A 9 -35.69 29.50 20.60
C ILE A 9 -34.19 29.27 20.79
N SER A 10 -33.84 28.58 21.87
CA SER A 10 -32.51 28.04 22.15
C SER A 10 -32.23 26.84 21.24
N ALA A 11 -31.12 26.86 20.51
CA ALA A 11 -30.68 25.73 19.70
C ALA A 11 -29.59 24.93 20.46
N LEU A 12 -29.97 23.76 20.97
CA LEU A 12 -29.07 22.74 21.49
C LEU A 12 -28.64 21.85 20.31
N VAL A 13 -27.38 21.94 19.89
CA VAL A 13 -26.83 21.11 18.81
C VAL A 13 -26.28 19.81 19.41
N LEU A 14 -27.00 18.71 19.19
CA LEU A 14 -26.53 17.34 19.45
C LEU A 14 -25.63 16.90 18.28
N ILE A 15 -24.32 16.77 18.51
CA ILE A 15 -23.38 16.18 17.57
C ILE A 15 -23.39 14.66 17.76
N ALA A 16 -24.08 13.94 16.86
CA ALA A 16 -23.98 12.50 16.77
C ALA A 16 -22.72 12.12 15.97
N LEU A 17 -21.71 11.59 16.66
CA LEU A 17 -20.50 11.04 16.04
C LEU A 17 -20.79 9.63 15.51
N SER A 18 -21.19 9.53 14.25
CA SER A 18 -21.35 8.24 13.56
C SER A 18 -19.97 7.67 13.24
N ILE A 19 -19.56 6.62 13.97
CA ILE A 19 -18.41 5.79 13.59
C ILE A 19 -18.83 4.95 12.39
N VAL A 20 -18.42 5.35 11.19
CA VAL A 20 -18.57 4.52 9.98
C VAL A 20 -17.46 3.48 9.99
N THR A 21 -17.78 2.27 10.45
CA THR A 21 -16.89 1.12 10.29
C THR A 21 -16.96 0.66 8.84
N PHE A 22 -16.01 1.09 8.01
CA PHE A 22 -15.82 0.51 6.67
C PHE A 22 -15.28 -0.91 6.83
N ALA A 23 -16.17 -1.90 6.78
CA ALA A 23 -15.76 -3.28 6.53
C ALA A 23 -15.31 -3.38 5.06
N THR A 24 -14.00 -3.35 4.84
CA THR A 24 -13.41 -3.53 3.51
C THR A 24 -13.75 -4.93 3.01
N PRO A 25 -14.48 -5.11 1.89
CA PRO A 25 -14.74 -6.44 1.35
C PRO A 25 -13.40 -7.05 0.90
N ALA A 26 -13.20 -8.33 1.21
CA ALA A 26 -12.14 -9.13 0.59
C ALA A 26 -12.44 -9.23 -0.93
N ARG A 27 -11.72 -8.45 -1.74
CA ARG A 27 -11.95 -8.33 -3.19
C ARG A 27 -11.33 -9.53 -3.94
N ALA A 28 -12.04 -10.02 -4.95
CA ALA A 28 -11.52 -10.96 -5.95
C ALA A 28 -10.30 -10.44 -6.73
N ASP A 29 -9.92 -9.17 -6.53
CA ASP A 29 -8.80 -8.49 -7.19
C ASP A 29 -7.48 -8.53 -6.41
N ASP A 30 -7.36 -9.26 -5.29
CA ASP A 30 -6.15 -9.23 -4.45
C ASP A 30 -4.85 -9.46 -5.25
N ALA A 31 -4.84 -10.39 -6.21
CA ALA A 31 -3.68 -10.66 -7.05
C ALA A 31 -3.34 -9.50 -8.00
N ALA A 32 -4.36 -8.81 -8.53
CA ALA A 32 -4.17 -7.63 -9.37
C ALA A 32 -3.63 -6.45 -8.54
N ASP A 33 -4.18 -6.24 -7.34
CA ASP A 33 -3.72 -5.22 -6.39
C ASP A 33 -2.27 -5.47 -5.95
N VAL A 34 -1.90 -6.73 -5.71
CA VAL A 34 -0.53 -7.13 -5.40
C VAL A 34 0.41 -6.84 -6.56
N LYS A 35 0.02 -7.18 -7.81
CA LYS A 35 0.83 -6.87 -9.00
C LYS A 35 0.98 -5.35 -9.16
N ALA A 36 -0.08 -4.58 -8.95
CA ALA A 36 -0.04 -3.12 -9.01
C ALA A 36 0.87 -2.51 -7.92
N ALA A 37 0.88 -3.08 -6.72
CA ALA A 37 1.76 -2.64 -5.64
C ALA A 37 3.25 -2.83 -6.00
N ILE A 38 3.62 -3.98 -6.58
CA ILE A 38 4.99 -4.21 -7.08
C ILE A 38 5.31 -3.30 -8.26
N ALA A 39 4.39 -3.11 -9.21
CA ALA A 39 4.59 -2.20 -10.33
C ALA A 39 4.90 -0.78 -9.83
N THR A 40 4.15 -0.30 -8.84
CA THR A 40 4.41 1.01 -8.22
C THR A 40 5.79 1.06 -7.56
N GLN A 41 6.17 0.05 -6.77
CA GLN A 41 7.50 -0.02 -6.17
C GLN A 41 8.61 -0.04 -7.23
N PHE A 42 8.41 -0.77 -8.32
CA PHE A 42 9.35 -0.87 -9.43
C PHE A 42 9.53 0.45 -10.17
N ASP A 43 8.45 1.20 -10.39
CA ASP A 43 8.52 2.53 -11.00
C ASP A 43 9.21 3.56 -10.09
N LEU A 44 8.90 3.55 -8.79
CA LEU A 44 9.57 4.40 -7.81
C LEU A 44 11.06 4.06 -7.67
N LEU A 45 11.40 2.77 -7.73
CA LEU A 45 12.79 2.32 -7.76
C LEU A 45 13.49 2.87 -9.00
N LYS A 46 12.93 2.70 -10.21
CA LYS A 46 13.50 3.24 -11.46
C LYS A 46 13.68 4.76 -11.40
N ALA A 47 12.75 5.49 -10.80
CA ALA A 47 12.85 6.93 -10.58
C ALA A 47 13.92 7.32 -9.54
N GLY A 48 14.29 6.41 -8.64
CA GLY A 48 15.20 6.67 -7.53
C GLY A 48 14.56 7.46 -6.38
N ASP A 49 13.23 7.42 -6.27
CA ASP A 49 12.48 8.16 -5.26
C ASP A 49 12.47 7.39 -3.93
N VAL A 50 13.52 7.57 -3.13
CA VAL A 50 13.75 6.86 -1.87
C VAL A 50 12.59 7.06 -0.88
N ASP A 51 12.12 8.30 -0.73
CA ASP A 51 11.13 8.66 0.28
C ASP A 51 9.76 8.10 -0.04
N LYS A 52 9.33 8.17 -1.31
CA LYS A 52 8.11 7.50 -1.74
C LYS A 52 8.25 5.99 -1.69
N LEU A 53 9.40 5.44 -2.08
CA LEU A 53 9.62 3.99 -2.06
C LEU A 53 9.47 3.42 -0.66
N LYS A 54 9.99 4.10 0.38
CA LYS A 54 9.83 3.70 1.79
C LYS A 54 8.36 3.53 2.21
N ALA A 55 7.43 4.28 1.63
CA ALA A 55 6.01 4.18 1.98
C ALA A 55 5.38 2.84 1.55
N HIS A 56 6.02 2.08 0.67
CA HIS A 56 5.55 0.79 0.16
C HIS A 56 6.17 -0.44 0.85
N PHE A 57 6.93 -0.21 1.92
CA PHE A 57 7.57 -1.27 2.71
C PHE A 57 7.10 -1.24 4.15
N THR A 58 7.15 -2.40 4.80
CA THR A 58 6.84 -2.52 6.23
C THR A 58 7.82 -1.67 7.05
N GLU A 59 7.38 -1.21 8.23
CA GLU A 59 8.16 -0.30 9.08
C GLU A 59 9.59 -0.79 9.32
N ARG A 60 9.74 -2.10 9.62
CA ARG A 60 11.04 -2.76 9.81
C ARG A 60 12.00 -2.71 8.61
N GLN A 61 11.50 -2.43 7.41
CA GLN A 61 12.31 -2.35 6.19
C GLN A 61 12.59 -0.90 5.78
N LYS A 62 11.82 0.09 6.26
CA LYS A 62 11.96 1.49 5.83
C LYS A 62 13.36 2.04 6.05
N GLU A 63 13.99 1.73 7.19
CA GLU A 63 15.35 2.18 7.51
C GLU A 63 16.43 1.54 6.63
N LYS A 64 16.14 0.36 6.06
CA LYS A 64 17.07 -0.38 5.20
C LYS A 64 16.99 0.05 3.73
N ILE A 65 16.05 0.93 3.39
CA ILE A 65 15.89 1.56 2.07
C ILE A 65 16.70 2.85 2.08
N THR A 66 17.99 2.71 1.79
CA THR A 66 18.94 3.82 1.70
C THR A 66 19.10 4.26 0.24
N LYS A 67 19.62 5.47 0.02
CA LYS A 67 19.98 5.95 -1.32
C LYS A 67 20.92 4.98 -2.04
N GLU A 68 21.90 4.42 -1.35
CA GLU A 68 22.83 3.44 -1.90
C GLU A 68 22.11 2.16 -2.37
N ALA A 69 21.18 1.62 -1.55
CA ALA A 69 20.42 0.44 -1.90
C ALA A 69 19.53 0.69 -3.13
N VAL A 70 18.91 1.87 -3.22
CA VAL A 70 18.06 2.27 -4.35
C VAL A 70 18.88 2.44 -5.63
N GLU A 71 20.05 3.09 -5.57
CA GLU A 71 20.90 3.25 -6.75
C GLU A 71 21.45 1.91 -7.26
N LYS A 72 21.86 0.99 -6.39
CA LYS A 72 22.21 -0.39 -6.79
C LYS A 72 21.01 -1.10 -7.42
N GLY A 73 19.84 -0.99 -6.79
CA GLY A 73 18.61 -1.60 -7.28
C GLY A 73 18.13 -1.06 -8.62
N LYS A 74 18.35 0.23 -8.92
CA LYS A 74 18.07 0.81 -10.25
C LYS A 74 18.83 0.11 -11.36
N GLY A 75 20.12 -0.18 -11.15
CA GLY A 75 20.94 -0.89 -12.13
C GLY A 75 20.42 -2.29 -12.45
N ASN A 76 19.87 -2.99 -11.44
CA ASN A 76 19.25 -4.30 -11.61
C ASN A 76 17.85 -4.18 -12.26
N ALA A 77 17.05 -3.23 -11.78
CA ALA A 77 15.69 -2.97 -12.27
C ALA A 77 15.64 -2.60 -13.75
N ALA A 78 16.65 -1.87 -14.25
CA ALA A 78 16.73 -1.50 -15.66
C ALA A 78 16.80 -2.70 -16.63
N LYS A 79 17.15 -3.90 -16.14
CA LYS A 79 17.27 -5.13 -16.93
C LYS A 79 16.03 -6.02 -16.84
N MET A 80 15.03 -5.61 -16.09
CA MET A 80 13.86 -6.42 -15.77
C MET A 80 12.58 -5.75 -16.26
N THR A 81 11.56 -6.54 -16.51
CA THR A 81 10.19 -6.09 -16.71
C THR A 81 9.31 -6.47 -15.52
N ILE A 82 8.12 -5.90 -15.43
CA ILE A 82 7.16 -6.29 -14.38
C ILE A 82 6.79 -7.78 -14.47
N ASP A 83 6.77 -8.35 -15.67
CA ASP A 83 6.45 -9.77 -15.86
C ASP A 83 7.61 -10.70 -15.50
N ASP A 84 8.86 -10.19 -15.47
CA ASP A 84 9.98 -10.93 -14.90
C ASP A 84 9.90 -10.99 -13.36
N LEU A 85 9.37 -9.93 -12.75
CA LEU A 85 9.23 -9.78 -11.29
C LEU A 85 8.01 -10.51 -10.75
N VAL A 86 6.87 -10.46 -11.46
CA VAL A 86 5.57 -10.98 -11.01
C VAL A 86 5.04 -11.99 -12.03
N ALA A 87 5.47 -13.24 -11.90
CA ALA A 87 4.97 -14.36 -12.68
C ALA A 87 3.74 -15.01 -12.04
N SER A 88 3.73 -15.16 -10.71
CA SER A 88 2.56 -15.61 -9.97
C SER A 88 2.45 -14.95 -8.61
N VAL A 89 1.22 -14.90 -8.09
CA VAL A 89 0.87 -14.34 -6.79
C VAL A 89 0.06 -15.37 -6.03
N ASP A 90 0.60 -15.82 -4.89
CA ASP A 90 -0.09 -16.72 -3.97
C ASP A 90 -0.58 -15.89 -2.77
N VAL A 91 -1.88 -15.61 -2.73
CA VAL A 91 -2.51 -14.88 -1.61
C VAL A 91 -2.94 -15.89 -0.54
N ALA A 92 -2.60 -15.61 0.71
CA ALA A 92 -2.96 -16.43 1.86
C ALA A 92 -3.48 -15.57 3.02
N GLY A 93 -4.32 -16.17 3.88
CA GLY A 93 -4.93 -15.51 5.03
C GLY A 93 -6.25 -14.82 4.72
N GLU A 94 -6.83 -14.20 5.75
CA GLU A 94 -8.17 -13.60 5.70
C GLU A 94 -8.19 -12.20 6.34
N GLY A 95 -9.10 -11.35 5.85
CA GLY A 95 -9.30 -10.00 6.37
C GLY A 95 -8.01 -9.15 6.38
N ALA A 96 -7.71 -8.54 7.53
CA ALA A 96 -6.54 -7.69 7.72
C ALA A 96 -5.21 -8.45 7.88
N LYS A 97 -5.22 -9.79 7.91
CA LYS A 97 -4.02 -10.63 8.07
C LYS A 97 -3.59 -11.28 6.74
N LYS A 98 -4.06 -10.74 5.61
CA LYS A 98 -3.68 -11.25 4.30
C LYS A 98 -2.20 -11.02 4.02
N THR A 99 -1.58 -12.01 3.41
CA THR A 99 -0.22 -11.97 2.89
C THR A 99 -0.24 -12.44 1.45
N ALA A 100 0.69 -11.94 0.63
CA ALA A 100 0.82 -12.34 -0.76
C ALA A 100 2.28 -12.67 -1.06
N LYS A 101 2.53 -13.93 -1.40
CA LYS A 101 3.86 -14.38 -1.84
C LYS A 101 3.97 -14.19 -3.34
N ILE A 102 5.05 -13.53 -3.77
CA ILE A 102 5.25 -13.20 -5.18
C ILE A 102 6.38 -14.07 -5.74
N LYS A 103 6.10 -14.73 -6.86
CA LYS A 103 7.09 -15.50 -7.61
C LYS A 103 7.52 -14.76 -8.87
N MET A 104 8.83 -14.74 -9.08
CA MET A 104 9.45 -14.27 -10.31
C MET A 104 9.34 -15.33 -11.41
N LYS A 105 9.58 -14.91 -12.65
CA LYS A 105 9.56 -15.81 -13.82
C LYS A 105 10.58 -16.95 -13.76
N ASN A 106 11.69 -16.75 -13.04
CA ASN A 106 12.71 -17.78 -12.80
C ASN A 106 12.37 -18.75 -11.65
N GLY A 107 11.15 -18.69 -11.09
CA GLY A 107 10.67 -19.54 -9.99
C GLY A 107 11.10 -19.11 -8.59
N ARG A 108 12.00 -18.13 -8.47
CA ARG A 108 12.42 -17.57 -7.17
C ARG A 108 11.30 -16.74 -6.57
N THR A 109 11.26 -16.68 -5.25
CA THR A 109 10.37 -15.75 -4.55
C THR A 109 10.97 -14.35 -4.63
N LEU A 110 10.20 -13.37 -5.08
CA LEU A 110 10.59 -11.96 -5.09
C LEU A 110 10.54 -11.39 -3.68
N THR A 111 9.35 -11.39 -3.10
CA THR A 111 9.06 -10.88 -1.75
C THR A 111 7.71 -11.42 -1.28
N THR A 112 7.40 -11.16 -0.02
CA THR A 112 6.05 -11.32 0.54
C THR A 112 5.50 -9.94 0.83
N LEU A 113 4.31 -9.63 0.32
CA LEU A 113 3.55 -8.45 0.72
C LEU A 113 2.64 -8.79 1.90
N ILE A 114 2.49 -7.84 2.81
CA ILE A 114 1.58 -7.90 3.95
C ILE A 114 0.53 -6.82 3.74
N LEU A 115 -0.74 -7.17 3.86
CA LEU A 115 -1.82 -6.20 3.83
C LEU A 115 -1.83 -5.46 5.17
N THR A 116 -1.68 -4.14 5.13
CA THR A 116 -1.69 -3.26 6.31
C THR A 116 -2.48 -2.01 5.96
N ASP A 117 -3.52 -1.71 6.72
CA ASP A 117 -4.41 -0.56 6.50
C ASP A 117 -4.91 -0.44 5.04
N GLY A 118 -5.25 -1.58 4.44
CA GLY A 118 -5.73 -1.65 3.04
C GLY A 118 -4.63 -1.47 1.98
N LYS A 119 -3.35 -1.48 2.36
CA LYS A 119 -2.20 -1.35 1.44
C LYS A 119 -1.31 -2.59 1.52
N TRP A 120 -0.84 -3.03 0.36
CA TRP A 120 0.14 -4.11 0.27
C TRP A 120 1.56 -3.57 0.44
N LEU A 121 2.21 -3.94 1.55
CA LEU A 121 3.56 -3.50 1.90
C LEU A 121 4.56 -4.64 1.78
N ALA A 122 5.71 -4.38 1.15
CA ALA A 122 6.76 -5.38 1.03
C ALA A 122 7.50 -5.59 2.35
N ASP A 123 7.57 -6.85 2.79
CA ASP A 123 8.24 -7.22 4.04
C ASP A 123 9.72 -7.56 3.85
N THR A 124 10.21 -7.58 2.61
CA THR A 124 11.62 -7.76 2.26
C THR A 124 12.00 -6.84 1.12
N ILE A 125 13.19 -6.24 1.21
CA ILE A 125 13.79 -5.45 0.13
C ILE A 125 14.26 -6.40 -0.97
N TRP A 126 13.56 -6.41 -2.09
CA TRP A 126 13.74 -7.37 -3.18
C TRP A 126 14.68 -6.90 -4.29
N PHE A 127 15.07 -5.62 -4.28
CA PHE A 127 15.87 -5.00 -5.34
C PHE A 127 17.35 -4.82 -5.00
N LYS A 128 17.82 -5.35 -3.87
CA LYS A 128 19.24 -5.29 -3.49
C LYS A 128 20.11 -6.19 -4.36
#